data_AF-A0A349N9C5-F1
#
_entry.id   AF-A0A349N9C5-F1
#
_cell.length_a   1.000
_cell.length_b   1.000
_cell.length_c   1.000
_cell.angle_alpha   90.00
_cell.angle_beta   90.00
_cell.angle_gamma   90.00
#
_symmetry.space_group_name_H-M   'P 1'
#
loop_
_entity.id
_entity.type
_entity.pdbx_description
1 polymer ?
#
loop_
_entity_poly.entity_id
_entity_poly.type
_entity_poly.pdbx_seq_one_letter_code
_entity_poly.pdbx_strand_id
1 'polypeptide(L)'
;MNKSKFIIVAVDGGAAAGKSSTSRALSQRFGLMHVDTGSFYRATTLKLMEAAVSHEDEAAVSDALSKITIGTSISGNTAHITVDGRIPNASIRSQAVNEKVSKYAA
;
A
#
# COMPACT_ATOMS: atom_id res chain seq x y z
N MET A 1 31.49 -13.86 8.58
CA MET A 1 30.64 -12.77 8.05
C MET A 1 29.70 -12.29 9.14
N ASN A 2 29.87 -11.06 9.62
CA ASN A 2 28.91 -10.44 10.52
C ASN A 2 27.62 -10.25 9.72
N LYS A 3 26.57 -11.04 10.02
CA LYS A 3 25.23 -10.76 9.48
C LYS A 3 24.85 -9.39 10.02
N SER A 4 24.87 -8.35 9.19
CA SER A 4 24.28 -7.08 9.60
C SER A 4 22.84 -7.38 10.01
N LYS A 5 22.44 -6.91 11.20
CA LYS A 5 21.06 -7.08 11.66
C LYS A 5 20.16 -6.34 10.68
N PHE A 6 19.24 -7.07 10.06
CA PHE A 6 18.17 -6.47 9.28
C PHE A 6 17.22 -5.74 10.24
N ILE A 7 17.11 -4.42 10.10
CA ILE A 7 16.30 -3.57 10.98
C ILE A 7 14.95 -3.33 10.30
N ILE A 8 13.87 -3.68 11.00
CA ILE A 8 12.49 -3.41 10.58
C ILE A 8 11.85 -2.51 11.63
N VAL A 9 11.23 -1.42 11.18
CA VAL A 9 10.49 -0.48 12.03
C VAL A 9 9.07 -0.39 11.52
N ALA A 10 8.11 -0.85 12.33
CA ALA A 10 6.68 -0.66 12.07
C ALA A 10 6.19 0.65 12.71
N VAL A 11 5.34 1.39 12.00
CA VAL A 11 4.80 2.69 12.45
C VAL A 11 3.28 2.68 12.27
N ASP A 12 2.56 2.38 13.36
CA ASP A 12 1.10 2.21 13.40
C ASP A 12 0.38 3.31 14.20
N GLY A 13 -0.93 3.43 14.02
CA GLY A 13 -1.76 4.47 14.64
C GLY A 13 -2.95 4.90 13.77
N GLY A 14 -3.84 5.74 14.29
CA GLY A 14 -5.07 6.18 13.61
C GLY A 14 -4.84 6.95 12.31
N ALA A 15 -5.90 7.14 11.52
CA ALA A 15 -5.86 7.98 10.33
C ALA A 15 -5.38 9.40 10.67
N ALA A 16 -4.63 10.04 9.77
CA ALA A 16 -4.05 11.38 9.96
C ALA A 16 -3.08 11.57 11.16
N ALA A 17 -2.65 10.52 11.85
CA ALA A 17 -1.68 10.60 12.96
C ALA A 17 -0.22 10.91 12.53
N GLY A 18 0.03 11.34 11.28
CA GLY A 18 1.37 11.67 10.78
C GLY A 18 2.29 10.49 10.42
N LYS A 19 1.80 9.24 10.48
CA LYS A 19 2.60 8.01 10.26
C LYS A 19 3.44 7.99 8.99
N SER A 20 2.83 8.37 7.85
CA SER A 20 3.55 8.39 6.56
C SER A 20 4.66 9.44 6.54
N SER A 21 4.46 10.58 7.19
CA SER A 21 5.48 11.62 7.33
C SER A 21 6.60 11.16 8.26
N THR A 22 6.27 10.59 9.42
CA THR A 22 7.23 10.08 10.40
C THR A 22 8.07 8.94 9.83
N SER A 23 7.45 7.94 9.21
CA SER A 23 8.16 6.80 8.58
C SER A 23 9.11 7.26 7.47
N ARG A 24 8.71 8.25 6.67
CA ARG A 24 9.57 8.84 5.64
C ARG A 24 10.77 9.59 6.24
N ALA A 25 10.54 10.38 7.29
CA ALA A 25 11.60 11.09 7.98
C ALA A 25 12.60 10.13 8.66
N LEU A 26 12.10 9.06 9.29
CA LEU A 26 12.95 8.01 9.88
C LEU A 26 13.77 7.29 8.81
N SER A 27 13.15 6.91 7.69
CA SER A 27 13.81 6.30 6.55
C SER A 27 14.98 7.15 6.04
N GLN A 28 14.75 8.46 5.83
CA GLN A 28 15.79 9.38 5.37
C GLN A 28 16.90 9.57 6.40
N ARG A 29 16.54 9.74 7.69
CA ARG A 29 17.50 9.99 8.77
C ARG A 29 18.43 8.80 9.04
N PHE A 30 17.92 7.58 8.90
CA PHE A 30 18.65 6.36 9.25
C PHE A 30 19.09 5.53 8.03
N GLY A 31 18.82 6.00 6.81
CA GLY A 31 19.15 5.26 5.58
C GLY A 31 18.39 3.94 5.46
N LEU A 32 17.19 3.86 6.02
CA LEU A 32 16.34 2.66 5.99
C LEU A 32 15.39 2.72 4.79
N MET A 33 15.10 1.58 4.17
CA MET A 33 14.10 1.51 3.10
C MET A 33 12.72 1.97 3.59
N HIS A 34 12.12 2.93 2.88
CA HIS A 34 10.74 3.36 3.11
C HIS A 34 9.79 2.40 2.39
N VAL A 35 8.81 1.86 3.12
CA VAL A 35 7.78 0.97 2.58
C VAL A 35 6.41 1.56 2.90
N ASP A 36 5.64 1.94 1.88
CA ASP A 36 4.27 2.41 2.03
C ASP A 36 3.27 1.28 1.83
N THR A 37 3.06 0.49 2.88
CA THR A 37 2.07 -0.61 2.89
C THR A 37 0.65 -0.10 2.67
N GLY A 38 0.35 1.14 3.05
CA GLY A 38 -0.96 1.77 2.82
C GLY A 38 -1.28 1.97 1.33
N SER A 39 -0.27 1.98 0.45
CA SER A 39 -0.50 2.01 -1.00
C SER A 39 -1.01 0.66 -1.54
N PHE A 40 -0.73 -0.46 -0.88
CA PHE A 40 -1.22 -1.78 -1.30
C PHE A 40 -2.74 -1.84 -1.26
N TYR A 41 -3.31 -1.60 -0.08
CA TYR A 41 -4.76 -1.60 0.14
C TYR A 41 -5.50 -0.60 -0.73
N ARG A 42 -4.92 0.60 -0.94
CA ARG A 42 -5.53 1.63 -1.79
C ARG A 42 -5.52 1.25 -3.26
N ALA A 43 -4.43 0.64 -3.75
CA ALA A 43 -4.33 0.25 -5.14
C ALA A 43 -5.28 -0.92 -5.46
N THR A 44 -5.40 -1.91 -4.57
CA THR A 44 -6.38 -2.99 -4.73
C THR A 44 -7.81 -2.49 -4.59
N THR A 45 -8.09 -1.59 -3.64
CA THR A 45 -9.40 -0.93 -3.52
C THR A 45 -9.78 -0.21 -4.81
N LEU A 46 -8.86 0.56 -5.40
CA LEU A 46 -9.12 1.25 -6.66
C LEU A 46 -9.48 0.26 -7.79
N LYS A 47 -8.75 -0.85 -7.90
CA LYS A 47 -9.05 -1.89 -8.91
C LYS A 47 -10.42 -2.53 -8.71
N LEU A 48 -10.80 -2.83 -7.47
CA LEU A 48 -12.12 -3.39 -7.16
C LEU A 48 -13.23 -2.39 -7.48
N MET A 49 -13.01 -1.11 -7.18
CA MET A 49 -13.94 -0.02 -7.54
C MET A 49 -14.07 0.15 -9.06
N GLU A 50 -12.97 0.11 -9.81
CA GLU A 50 -12.97 0.17 -11.28
C GLU A 50 -13.70 -1.02 -11.91
N ALA A 51 -13.64 -2.20 -11.27
CA ALA A 51 -14.36 -3.40 -11.66
C ALA A 51 -15.81 -3.45 -11.15
N ALA A 52 -16.28 -2.41 -10.45
CA ALA A 52 -17.61 -2.34 -9.82
C ALA A 52 -17.93 -3.52 -8.89
N VAL A 53 -16.91 -4.11 -8.27
CA VAL A 53 -17.06 -5.18 -7.26
C VAL A 53 -17.47 -4.56 -5.94
N SER A 54 -18.53 -5.06 -5.29
CA SER A 54 -18.89 -4.57 -3.95
C SER A 54 -17.95 -5.16 -2.88
N HIS A 55 -17.63 -4.37 -1.86
CA HIS A 55 -16.90 -4.85 -0.67
C HIS A 55 -17.75 -5.82 0.18
N GLU A 56 -19.07 -5.90 -0.05
CA GLU A 56 -19.95 -6.85 0.65
C GLU A 56 -19.93 -8.25 0.02
N ASP A 57 -19.42 -8.40 -1.21
CA ASP A 57 -19.35 -9.68 -1.90
C ASP A 57 -17.92 -10.25 -1.83
N GLU A 58 -17.65 -10.97 -0.74
CA GLU A 58 -16.33 -11.55 -0.47
C GLU A 58 -15.87 -12.50 -1.59
N ALA A 59 -16.81 -13.24 -2.21
CA ALA A 59 -16.49 -14.16 -3.30
C ALA A 59 -16.07 -13.39 -4.55
N ALA A 60 -16.81 -12.34 -4.92
CA ALA A 60 -16.44 -11.48 -6.05
C ALA A 60 -15.15 -10.70 -5.79
N VAL A 61 -14.91 -10.23 -4.57
CA VAL A 61 -13.64 -9.60 -4.17
C VAL A 61 -12.49 -10.57 -4.35
N SER A 62 -12.61 -11.80 -3.83
CA SER A 62 -11.58 -12.83 -3.94
C SER A 62 -11.26 -13.20 -5.40
N ASP A 63 -12.30 -13.41 -6.22
CA ASP A 63 -12.14 -13.69 -7.65
C ASP A 63 -11.46 -12.53 -8.38
N ALA A 64 -11.86 -11.29 -8.11
CA ALA A 64 -11.23 -10.12 -8.72
C ALA A 64 -9.77 -9.93 -8.28
N LEU A 65 -9.47 -10.11 -6.98
CA LEU A 65 -8.10 -10.03 -6.46
C LEU A 65 -7.20 -11.11 -7.06
N SER A 66 -7.72 -12.32 -7.30
CA SER A 66 -6.95 -13.43 -7.90
C SER A 66 -6.41 -13.13 -9.31
N LYS A 67 -7.02 -12.16 -9.99
CA LYS A 67 -6.65 -11.72 -11.35
C LYS A 67 -5.65 -10.57 -11.34
N ILE A 68 -5.36 -9.98 -10.18
CA ILE A 68 -4.47 -8.83 -10.03
C ILE A 68 -3.06 -9.33 -9.73
N THR A 69 -2.08 -8.84 -10.48
CA THR A 69 -0.66 -9.12 -10.17
C THR A 69 -0.09 -8.02 -9.29
N ILE A 70 0.24 -8.34 -8.03
CA ILE A 70 0.90 -7.42 -7.11
C ILE A 70 2.42 -7.67 -7.13
N GLY A 71 3.19 -6.59 -7.20
CA GLY A 71 4.64 -6.64 -7.08
C GLY A 71 5.19 -5.43 -6.34
N THR A 72 6.51 -5.33 -6.33
CA THR A 72 7.24 -4.22 -5.73
C THR A 72 8.33 -3.75 -6.69
N SER A 73 8.42 -2.44 -6.89
CA SER A 73 9.53 -1.79 -7.59
C SER A 73 10.27 -0.89 -6.61
N ILE A 74 11.60 -0.94 -6.62
CA ILE A 74 12.45 -0.13 -5.74
C ILE A 74 13.02 1.03 -6.54
N SER A 75 12.81 2.25 -6.04
CA SER A 75 13.39 3.48 -6.58
C SER A 75 14.13 4.22 -5.48
N GLY A 76 15.46 4.22 -5.55
CA GLY A 76 16.32 4.77 -4.50
C GLY A 76 16.08 4.07 -3.16
N ASN A 77 15.63 4.82 -2.16
CA ASN A 77 15.35 4.32 -0.81
C ASN A 77 13.85 4.05 -0.55
N THR A 78 13.04 3.95 -1.61
CA THR A 78 11.59 3.73 -1.49
C THR A 78 11.16 2.48 -2.24
N ALA A 79 10.40 1.63 -1.58
CA ALA A 79 9.68 0.52 -2.18
C ALA A 79 8.26 0.98 -2.58
N HIS A 80 7.94 0.82 -3.86
CA HIS A 80 6.64 1.14 -4.43
C HIS A 80 5.90 -0.14 -4.78
N ILE A 81 4.62 -0.24 -4.45
CA ILE A 81 3.76 -1.30 -5.00
C ILE A 81 3.70 -1.14 -6.53
N THR A 82 3.70 -2.27 -7.23
CA THR A 82 3.20 -2.36 -8.59
C THR A 82 1.91 -3.18 -8.63
N VAL A 83 0.97 -2.73 -9.45
CA VAL A 83 -0.28 -3.45 -9.76
C VAL A 83 -0.30 -3.67 -11.26
N ASP A 84 -0.40 -4.91 -11.69
CA ASP A 84 -0.30 -5.35 -13.08
C ASP A 84 0.97 -4.80 -13.77
N GLY A 85 2.10 -4.88 -13.03
CA GLY A 85 3.41 -4.42 -13.50
C GLY A 85 3.61 -2.90 -13.54
N ARG A 86 2.64 -2.10 -13.09
CA ARG A 86 2.70 -0.63 -13.13
C ARG A 86 2.65 -0.02 -11.73
N ILE A 87 3.41 1.06 -11.51
CA ILE A 87 3.29 1.86 -10.28
C ILE A 87 1.96 2.64 -10.37
N PRO A 88 1.04 2.49 -9.40
CA PRO A 88 -0.21 3.25 -9.41
C PRO A 88 0.03 4.75 -9.27
N ASN A 89 -0.80 5.55 -9.95
CA ASN A 89 -0.69 7.01 -9.92
C ASN A 89 -1.37 7.60 -8.65
N ALA A 90 -1.48 8.94 -8.59
CA ALA A 90 -2.06 9.64 -7.44
C ALA A 90 -3.53 9.29 -7.12
N SER A 91 -4.27 8.70 -8.06
CA SER A 91 -5.69 8.34 -7.90
C SER A 91 -5.95 7.35 -6.77
N ILE A 92 -4.97 6.51 -6.40
CA ILE A 92 -5.09 5.62 -5.24
C ILE A 92 -5.32 6.40 -3.93
N ARG A 93 -4.97 7.68 -3.89
CA ARG A 93 -5.18 8.58 -2.73
C ARG A 93 -6.37 9.53 -2.92
N SER A 94 -7.19 9.32 -3.96
CA SER A 94 -8.41 10.09 -4.16
C SER A 94 -9.35 9.95 -2.95
N GLN A 95 -10.24 10.93 -2.79
CA GLN A 95 -11.25 10.91 -1.73
C GLN A 95 -12.09 9.62 -1.79
N ALA A 96 -12.55 9.24 -2.98
CA ALA A 96 -13.36 8.04 -3.19
C ALA A 96 -12.66 6.75 -2.73
N VAL A 97 -11.35 6.63 -2.94
CA VAL A 97 -10.57 5.48 -2.45
C VAL A 97 -10.37 5.56 -0.93
N ASN A 98 -10.02 6.73 -0.39
CA ASN A 98 -9.82 6.89 1.05
C ASN A 98 -11.09 6.61 1.88
N GLU A 99 -12.27 6.91 1.34
CA GLU A 99 -13.57 6.63 1.98
C GLU A 99 -13.94 5.14 1.96
N LYS A 100 -13.41 4.35 1.02
CA LYS A 100 -13.75 2.94 0.83
C LYS A 100 -12.67 1.97 1.26
N VAL A 101 -11.41 2.39 1.34
CA VAL A 101 -10.27 1.48 1.61
C VAL A 101 -10.43 0.71 2.91
N SER A 102 -10.99 1.32 3.96
CA SER A 102 -11.25 0.64 5.23
C SER A 102 -12.32 -0.43 5.12
N LYS A 103 -13.26 -0.32 4.17
CA LYS A 103 -14.31 -1.32 3.96
C LYS A 103 -13.81 -2.55 3.21
N TYR A 104 -12.88 -2.37 2.28
CA TYR A 104 -12.24 -3.48 1.56
C TYR A 104 -11.11 -4.15 2.34
N ALA A 105 -10.53 -3.46 3.32
CA ALA A 105 -9.43 -3.94 4.14
C ALA A 105 -9.86 -4.37 5.56
N ALA A 106 -11.16 -4.46 5.81
CA ALA A 106 -11.75 -4.83 7.09
C ALA A 106 -11.63 -6.34 7.38
#